data_AF-A0A972WC21-F1
#
_entry.id   AF-A0A972WC21-F1
#
_cell.length_a   1.000
_cell.length_b   1.000
_cell.length_c   1.000
_cell.angle_alpha   90.00
_cell.angle_beta   90.00
_cell.angle_gamma   90.00
#
_symmetry.space_group_name_H-M   'P 1'
#
loop_
_entity.id
_entity.type
_entity.pdbx_description
1 polymer ?
#
loop_
_entity_poly.entity_id
_entity_poly.type
_entity_poly.pdbx_seq_one_letter_code
_entity_poly.pdbx_strand_id
1 'polypeptide(L)' 'MSAKEVKFGSDARARMLAGVDILANAVKITLGPKGRNVVLDKAFGAPRITK' A
#
# COMPACT_ATOMS: atom_id res chain seq x y z
N MET A 1 -27.34 -2.50 12.89
CA MET A 1 -25.94 -2.05 13.02
C MET A 1 -25.01 -3.18 12.63
N SER A 2 -23.89 -2.91 11.94
CA SER A 2 -22.89 -3.96 11.65
C SER A 2 -22.15 -4.34 12.94
N ALA A 3 -21.89 -5.64 13.13
CA ALA A 3 -21.00 -6.12 14.19
C ALA A 3 -19.60 -5.50 14.03
N LYS A 4 -18.89 -5.33 15.15
CA LYS A 4 -17.54 -4.77 15.22
C LYS A 4 -16.58 -5.82 15.77
N GLU A 5 -15.39 -5.87 15.20
CA GLU A 5 -14.30 -6.73 15.67
C GLU A 5 -13.25 -5.84 16.35
N VAL A 6 -12.78 -6.25 17.54
CA VAL A 6 -11.74 -5.54 18.27
C VAL A 6 -10.55 -6.48 18.47
N LYS A 7 -9.37 -6.04 18.02
CA LYS A 7 -8.10 -6.79 18.13
C LYS A 7 -7.13 -6.05 19.04
N PHE A 8 -6.35 -6.81 19.82
CA PHE A 8 -5.46 -6.25 20.84
C PHE A 8 -4.02 -6.75 20.69
N GLY A 9 -3.11 -6.02 21.33
CA GLY A 9 -1.73 -6.47 21.54
C GLY A 9 -0.91 -6.59 20.26
N SER A 10 -0.07 -7.62 20.22
CA SER A 10 0.90 -7.86 19.14
C SER A 10 0.24 -8.26 17.82
N ASP A 11 -0.84 -9.05 17.82
CA ASP A 11 -1.55 -9.45 16.60
C ASP A 11 -2.10 -8.23 15.84
N ALA A 12 -2.71 -7.28 16.55
CA ALA A 12 -3.18 -6.04 15.96
C ALA A 12 -2.03 -5.24 15.31
N ARG A 13 -0.89 -5.12 16.01
CA ARG A 13 0.29 -4.40 15.49
C ARG A 13 0.93 -5.11 14.30
N ALA A 14 1.01 -6.43 14.31
CA ALA A 14 1.57 -7.21 13.19
C ALA A 14 0.77 -7.02 11.91
N ARG A 15 -0.57 -7.00 12.01
CA ARG A 15 -1.46 -6.73 10.86
C ARG A 15 -1.30 -5.31 10.34
N MET A 16 -1.16 -4.33 11.23
CA MET A 16 -0.87 -2.94 10.83
C MET A 16 0.48 -2.84 10.14
N LEU A 17 1.52 -3.48 10.70
CA LEU A 17 2.86 -3.47 10.14
C LEU A 17 2.88 -4.06 8.72
N ALA A 18 2.20 -5.18 8.50
CA ALA A 18 2.08 -5.77 7.16
C ALA A 18 1.47 -4.79 6.15
N GLY A 19 0.44 -4.03 6.53
CA GLY A 19 -0.14 -2.98 5.68
C GLY A 19 0.83 -1.82 5.41
N VAL A 20 1.57 -1.39 6.42
CA VAL A 20 2.62 -0.36 6.27
C VAL A 20 3.72 -0.84 5.33
N ASP A 21 4.15 -2.09 5.45
CA ASP A 21 5.19 -2.67 4.60
C ASP A 21 4.73 -2.73 3.14
N ILE A 22 3.47 -3.07 2.86
CA ILE A 22 2.92 -3.05 1.50
C ILE A 22 3.03 -1.63 0.91
N LEU A 23 2.60 -0.62 1.66
CA LEU A 23 2.66 0.78 1.21
C LEU A 23 4.10 1.25 1.01
N ALA A 24 4.97 1.02 1.99
CA ALA A 24 6.36 1.45 1.96
C ALA A 24 7.13 0.78 0.82
N ASN A 25 6.90 -0.52 0.59
CA ASN A 25 7.54 -1.25 -0.50
C ASN A 25 7.08 -0.77 -1.87
N ALA A 26 5.82 -0.35 -2.01
CA ALA A 26 5.30 0.21 -3.26
C ALA A 26 5.87 1.60 -3.57
N VAL A 27 6.06 2.45 -2.55
CA VAL A 27 6.52 3.84 -2.75
C VAL A 27 8.05 3.92 -2.83
N LYS A 28 8.79 3.11 -2.07
CA LYS A 28 10.26 3.24 -1.98
C LYS A 28 10.98 3.12 -3.34
N ILE A 29 10.40 2.40 -4.30
CA ILE A 29 11.00 2.20 -5.62
C ILE A 29 10.98 3.47 -6.48
N THR A 30 10.18 4.48 -6.13
CA THR A 30 10.10 5.73 -6.87
C THR A 30 11.06 6.80 -6.37
N LEU A 31 11.76 6.55 -5.26
CA LEU A 31 12.61 7.53 -4.60
C LEU A 31 13.95 7.75 -5.34
N GLY A 32 14.35 9.02 -5.41
CA GLY A 32 15.63 9.46 -5.93
C GLY A 32 15.69 9.58 -7.45
N PRO A 33 16.81 10.09 -7.99
CA PRO A 33 16.96 10.37 -9.42
C PRO A 33 16.89 9.11 -10.30
N LYS A 34 17.13 7.92 -9.72
CA LYS A 34 17.02 6.61 -10.38
C LYS A 34 15.73 5.85 -10.03
N GLY A 35 14.73 6.54 -9.48
CA GLY A 35 13.41 5.98 -9.17
C GLY A 35 12.71 5.39 -10.41
N ARG A 36 11.99 4.28 -10.21
CA ARG A 36 11.26 3.54 -11.24
C ARG A 36 9.80 3.95 -11.28
N ASN A 37 9.14 3.66 -12.40
CA ASN A 37 7.72 3.93 -12.56
C ASN A 37 6.86 2.91 -11.82
N VAL A 38 5.74 3.37 -11.27
CA VAL A 38 4.64 2.56 -10.75
C VAL A 38 3.47 2.66 -11.71
N VAL A 39 2.85 1.52 -12.03
CA VAL A 39 1.66 1.44 -12.87
C VAL A 39 0.45 1.24 -11.97
N LEU A 40 -0.52 2.13 -12.08
CA LEU A 40 -1.78 2.11 -11.36
C LEU A 40 -2.89 1.78 -12.34
N ASP A 41 -3.65 0.74 -12.01
CA ASP A 41 -4.80 0.31 -12.80
C ASP A 41 -5.90 1.39 -12.82
N LYS A 42 -6.68 1.41 -13.90
CA LYS A 42 -7.82 2.30 -14.09
C LYS A 42 -9.00 1.48 -14.58
N ALA A 43 -10.19 1.77 -14.07
CA ALA A 43 -11.41 1.07 -14.45
C ALA A 43 -11.69 1.10 -15.96
N PHE A 44 -11.25 2.14 -16.67
CA PHE A 44 -11.36 2.25 -18.13
C PHE A 44 -10.16 2.98 -18.73
N GLY A 45 -9.79 2.59 -19.95
CA GLY A 45 -8.71 3.20 -20.72
C GLY A 45 -7.31 2.71 -20.32
N ALA A 46 -6.28 3.44 -20.74
CA ALA A 46 -4.88 3.09 -20.43
C ALA A 46 -4.56 3.33 -18.94
N PRO A 47 -3.70 2.49 -18.33
CA PRO A 47 -3.32 2.62 -16.92
C PRO A 47 -2.55 3.91 -16.65
N ARG A 48 -2.56 4.37 -15.40
CA ARG A 48 -1.77 5.55 -14.99
C ARG A 48 -0.36 5.14 -14.62
N ILE A 49 0.63 5.73 -15.27
CA ILE A 49 2.04 5.53 -14.94
C ILE A 49 2.54 6.77 -14.17
N THR A 50 3.16 6.60 -12.99
CA THR A 50 3.69 7.69 -12.17
C THR A 50 5.05 7.34 -11.57
N LYS A 51 5.82 8.36 -11.19
CA LYS A 51 6.93 8.28 -10.22
C LYS A 51 6.52 9.01 -8.95
#